data_AF-A0A1M3NFH8-F1
#
_entry.id   AF-A0A1M3NFH8-F1
#
_cell.length_a   1.000
_cell.length_b   1.000
_cell.length_c   1.000
_cell.angle_alpha   90.00
_cell.angle_beta   90.00
_cell.angle_gamma   90.00
#
_symmetry.space_group_name_H-M   'P 1'
#
loop_
_entity.id
_entity.type
_entity.pdbx_description
1 polymer ?
#
loop_
_entity_poly.entity_id
_entity_poly.type
_entity_poly.pdbx_seq_one_letter_code
_entity_poly.pdbx_strand_id
1 'polypeptide(L)'
;MRLGACISHQSPRAAGLVMAIVIVTGASACNRRKQQHYETTVEVTRVSAVRSDDANKPLTLDVEVSYSECPGAELEVVRGGADFAACASKYKVGDKVQLGIDHESSEEGNYKWTIRKVGDCTRTPDPNDEAPYAMVRECDDRSVNGSRVGFQCKQIPNKALVDKCPWFRRR
;
A
#
# COMPACT_ATOMS: atom_id res chain seq x y z
N MET A 1 -40.85 -65.11 -29.41
CA MET A 1 -41.85 -65.05 -28.32
C MET A 1 -42.02 -63.59 -27.90
N ARG A 2 -43.27 -63.09 -27.98
CA ARG A 2 -43.95 -61.94 -27.32
C ARG A 2 -43.07 -60.78 -26.77
N LEU A 3 -43.09 -59.55 -27.31
CA LEU A 3 -44.11 -58.47 -27.14
C LEU A 3 -44.55 -58.21 -25.69
N GLY A 4 -44.40 -56.97 -25.22
CA GLY A 4 -45.14 -56.47 -24.07
C GLY A 4 -44.55 -55.23 -23.39
N ALA A 5 -44.87 -54.05 -23.92
CA ALA A 5 -44.82 -52.80 -23.16
C ALA A 5 -45.95 -52.77 -22.11
N CYS A 6 -45.74 -52.10 -20.97
CA CYS A 6 -46.83 -51.61 -20.13
C CYS A 6 -46.49 -50.23 -19.55
N ILE A 7 -47.22 -49.23 -20.04
CA ILE A 7 -47.42 -47.91 -19.43
C ILE A 7 -48.59 -48.06 -18.43
N SER A 8 -48.49 -47.42 -17.27
CA SER A 8 -49.64 -47.07 -16.39
C SER A 8 -49.15 -45.98 -15.41
N HIS A 9 -49.40 -44.68 -15.61
CA HIS A 9 -50.60 -43.90 -15.25
C HIS A 9 -51.11 -44.08 -13.80
N GLN A 10 -50.82 -43.10 -12.93
CA GLN A 10 -51.77 -42.24 -12.20
C GLN A 10 -51.25 -41.75 -10.83
N SER A 11 -51.29 -40.42 -10.67
CA SER A 11 -51.19 -39.62 -9.43
C SER A 11 -52.53 -39.73 -8.66
N PRO A 12 -52.60 -39.64 -7.30
CA PRO A 12 -52.78 -38.33 -6.65
C PRO A 12 -52.28 -38.18 -5.19
N ARG A 13 -51.96 -36.92 -4.83
CA ARG A 13 -52.23 -36.21 -3.55
C ARG A 13 -51.74 -36.78 -2.20
N ALA A 14 -50.75 -36.09 -1.62
CA ALA A 14 -50.72 -35.61 -0.22
C ALA A 14 -49.48 -34.70 -0.05
N ALA A 15 -49.59 -33.37 -0.02
CA ALA A 15 -49.77 -32.57 1.20
C ALA A 15 -48.82 -32.99 2.34
N GLY A 16 -47.74 -32.22 2.56
CA GLY A 16 -46.90 -32.39 3.75
C GLY A 16 -45.58 -31.63 3.74
N LEU A 17 -45.59 -30.44 4.34
CA LEU A 17 -44.46 -29.74 4.97
C LEU A 17 -43.20 -29.44 4.14
N VAL A 18 -43.14 -28.26 3.52
CA VAL A 18 -41.88 -27.56 3.26
C VAL A 18 -41.50 -26.80 4.53
N MET A 19 -40.65 -27.40 5.37
CA MET A 19 -40.08 -26.73 6.54
C MET A 19 -38.88 -25.89 6.08
N ALA A 20 -39.08 -24.59 5.97
CA ALA A 20 -38.05 -23.62 5.66
C ALA A 20 -37.05 -23.51 6.83
N ILE A 21 -35.83 -24.03 6.65
CA ILE A 21 -34.71 -23.73 7.53
C ILE A 21 -33.98 -22.51 6.93
N VAL A 22 -34.35 -21.33 7.39
CA VAL A 22 -33.57 -20.11 7.19
C VAL A 22 -32.36 -20.20 8.12
N ILE A 23 -31.25 -20.75 7.62
CA ILE A 23 -29.96 -20.64 8.31
C ILE A 23 -29.53 -19.17 8.17
N VAL A 24 -29.83 -18.38 9.21
CA VAL A 24 -29.17 -17.09 9.46
C VAL A 24 -27.71 -17.41 9.76
N THR A 25 -26.91 -17.51 8.70
CA THR A 25 -25.46 -17.48 8.80
C THR A 25 -25.10 -16.08 9.27
N GLY A 26 -24.86 -15.97 10.57
CA GLY A 26 -24.28 -14.78 11.17
C GLY A 26 -23.00 -14.45 10.41
N ALA A 27 -23.05 -13.36 9.64
CA ALA A 27 -21.88 -12.76 9.07
C ALA A 27 -20.99 -12.32 10.24
N SER A 28 -20.06 -13.18 10.62
CA SER A 28 -18.83 -12.78 11.30
C SER A 28 -18.06 -11.88 10.33
N ALA A 29 -18.50 -10.64 10.21
CA ALA A 29 -17.66 -9.52 9.81
C ALA A 29 -16.66 -9.28 10.94
N CYS A 30 -15.79 -10.26 11.18
CA CYS A 30 -14.53 -10.04 11.86
C CYS A 30 -13.90 -8.82 11.19
N ASN A 31 -13.57 -7.81 11.99
CA ASN A 31 -12.82 -6.62 11.62
C ASN A 31 -11.60 -7.00 10.75
N ARG A 32 -11.79 -7.17 9.43
CA ARG A 32 -10.69 -7.18 8.49
C ARG A 32 -10.14 -5.77 8.56
N ARG A 33 -9.02 -5.63 9.27
CA ARG A 33 -8.16 -4.45 9.23
C ARG A 33 -8.08 -4.05 7.76
N LYS A 34 -8.68 -2.91 7.43
CA LYS A 34 -8.84 -2.49 6.03
C LYS A 34 -7.46 -2.10 5.53
N GLN A 35 -6.78 -3.04 4.88
CA GLN A 35 -5.67 -2.70 3.99
C GLN A 35 -6.22 -1.73 2.94
N GLN A 36 -5.65 -0.54 2.89
CA GLN A 36 -5.98 0.46 1.86
C GLN A 36 -4.84 0.50 0.86
N HIS A 37 -5.17 0.44 -0.41
CA HIS A 37 -4.21 0.53 -1.51
C HIS A 37 -4.33 1.90 -2.15
N TYR A 38 -3.20 2.61 -2.25
CA TYR A 38 -3.08 3.89 -2.89
C TYR A 38 -2.11 3.79 -4.07
N GLU A 39 -2.35 4.64 -5.06
CA GLU A 39 -1.45 4.84 -6.20
C GLU A 39 -1.27 6.35 -6.34
N THR A 40 -0.04 6.81 -6.53
CA THR A 40 0.28 8.24 -6.69
C THR A 40 1.44 8.42 -7.66
N THR A 41 1.52 9.57 -8.32
CA THR A 41 2.65 9.88 -9.20
C THR A 41 3.78 10.51 -8.38
N VAL A 42 4.98 9.98 -8.57
CA VAL A 42 6.21 10.49 -7.97
C VAL A 42 7.26 10.73 -9.03
N GLU A 43 8.21 11.61 -8.73
CA GLU A 43 9.38 11.86 -9.57
C GLU A 43 10.61 11.23 -8.92
N VAL A 44 11.39 10.48 -9.68
CA VAL A 44 12.63 9.87 -9.20
C VAL A 44 13.68 10.96 -8.97
N THR A 45 14.18 11.09 -7.75
CA THR A 45 15.20 12.09 -7.38
C THR A 45 16.60 11.48 -7.27
N ARG A 46 16.70 10.18 -6.98
CA ARG A 46 17.97 9.45 -6.93
C ARG A 46 17.77 7.96 -7.18
N VAL A 47 18.74 7.35 -7.86
CA VAL A 47 18.85 5.90 -8.01
C VAL A 47 20.27 5.50 -7.63
N SER A 48 20.42 4.60 -6.65
CA SER A 48 21.75 4.20 -6.17
C SER A 48 21.79 2.73 -5.78
N ALA A 49 22.80 2.01 -6.29
CA ALA A 49 23.11 0.66 -5.83
C ALA A 49 23.67 0.73 -4.40
N VAL A 50 23.03 0.01 -3.48
CA VAL A 50 23.47 -0.09 -2.08
C VAL A 50 24.48 -1.22 -1.92
N ARG A 51 24.22 -2.32 -2.63
CA ARG A 51 25.10 -3.49 -2.71
C ARG A 51 25.15 -3.98 -4.14
N SER A 52 26.33 -4.41 -4.56
CA SER A 52 26.57 -5.06 -5.84
C SER A 52 27.33 -6.37 -5.64
N ASP A 53 27.26 -7.25 -6.64
CA ASP A 53 28.11 -8.43 -6.72
C ASP A 53 29.49 -8.10 -7.32
N ASP A 54 30.35 -9.12 -7.46
CA ASP A 54 31.70 -8.98 -8.00
C ASP A 54 31.73 -8.53 -9.47
N ALA A 55 30.59 -8.61 -10.17
CA ALA A 55 30.42 -8.14 -11.55
C ALA A 55 29.79 -6.73 -11.61
N ASN A 56 29.73 -6.02 -10.48
CA ASN A 56 29.06 -4.72 -10.34
C ASN A 56 27.55 -4.73 -10.64
N LYS A 57 26.90 -5.89 -10.64
CA LYS A 57 25.45 -5.97 -10.78
C LYS A 57 24.77 -5.63 -9.45
N PRO A 58 23.77 -4.72 -9.41
CA PRO A 58 23.08 -4.37 -8.17
C PRO A 58 22.34 -5.56 -7.57
N LEU A 59 22.68 -5.90 -6.32
CA LEU A 59 21.95 -6.86 -5.47
C LEU A 59 20.90 -6.15 -4.62
N THR A 60 21.08 -4.86 -4.36
CA THR A 60 20.13 -4.01 -3.64
C THR A 60 20.19 -2.61 -4.25
N LEU A 61 19.02 -2.02 -4.49
CA LEU A 61 18.89 -0.71 -5.11
C LEU A 61 17.98 0.18 -4.25
N ASP A 62 18.42 1.40 -4.05
CA ASP A 62 17.61 2.49 -3.53
C ASP A 62 17.08 3.33 -4.69
N VAL A 63 15.77 3.54 -4.71
CA VAL A 63 15.10 4.53 -5.55
C VAL A 63 14.49 5.57 -4.63
N GLU A 64 15.07 6.75 -4.63
CA GLU A 64 14.50 7.92 -3.95
C GLU A 64 13.53 8.62 -4.87
N VAL A 65 12.37 8.99 -4.34
CA VAL A 65 11.32 9.67 -5.07
C VAL A 65 10.77 10.85 -4.28
N SER A 66 10.32 11.88 -5.00
CA SER A 66 9.56 13.00 -4.45
C SER A 66 8.10 12.94 -4.92
N TYR A 67 7.16 13.24 -4.03
CA TYR A 67 5.74 13.21 -4.36
C TYR A 67 5.33 14.48 -5.13
N SER A 68 4.92 14.33 -6.39
CA SER A 68 4.60 15.48 -7.24
C SER A 68 3.31 16.21 -6.86
N GLU A 69 2.38 15.51 -6.20
CA GLU A 69 1.03 16.01 -5.91
C GLU A 69 0.80 16.34 -4.42
N CYS A 70 1.78 16.04 -3.56
CA CYS A 70 1.70 16.27 -2.14
C CYS A 70 2.33 17.63 -1.80
N PRO A 71 1.71 18.42 -0.91
CA PRO A 71 2.29 19.68 -0.49
C PRO A 71 3.48 19.43 0.44
N GLY A 72 4.64 19.96 0.09
CA GLY A 72 5.86 19.86 0.88
C GLY A 72 7.05 19.39 0.07
N ALA A 73 8.06 18.86 0.75
CA ALA A 73 9.30 18.33 0.18
C ALA A 73 9.54 16.89 0.65
N GLU A 74 8.47 16.08 0.62
CA GLU A 74 8.50 14.71 1.08
C GLU A 74 9.31 13.85 0.09
N LEU A 75 10.41 13.31 0.60
CA LEU A 75 11.21 12.29 -0.08
C LEU A 75 10.93 10.93 0.53
N GLU A 76 10.81 9.92 -0.33
CA GLU A 76 10.69 8.52 0.04
C GLU A 76 11.84 7.74 -0.58
N VAL A 77 12.57 6.97 0.23
CA VAL A 77 13.58 6.03 -0.26
C VAL A 77 12.99 4.64 -0.29
N VAL A 78 12.89 4.06 -1.48
CA VAL A 78 12.41 2.69 -1.70
C VAL A 78 13.60 1.78 -1.92
N ARG A 79 13.89 0.95 -0.91
CA ARG A 79 14.93 -0.08 -1.01
C ARG A 79 14.34 -1.42 -1.39
N GLY A 80 14.92 -2.07 -2.40
CA GLY A 80 14.54 -3.43 -2.78
C GLY A 80 15.73 -4.34 -3.08
N GLY A 81 15.49 -5.65 -2.92
CA GLY A 81 16.47 -6.70 -3.22
C GLY A 81 16.69 -6.94 -4.72
N ALA A 82 17.36 -8.03 -5.06
CA ALA A 82 17.90 -8.27 -6.41
C ALA A 82 16.85 -8.20 -7.54
N ASP A 83 15.66 -8.75 -7.36
CA ASP A 83 14.60 -8.73 -8.39
C ASP A 83 14.09 -7.31 -8.65
N PHE A 84 13.85 -6.56 -7.57
CA PHE A 84 13.49 -5.15 -7.67
C PHE A 84 14.63 -4.35 -8.30
N ALA A 85 15.86 -4.57 -7.86
CA ALA A 85 17.04 -3.88 -8.38
C ALA A 85 17.22 -4.12 -9.89
N ALA A 86 17.05 -5.36 -10.36
CA ALA A 86 17.12 -5.70 -11.77
C ALA A 86 16.04 -4.98 -12.61
N CYS A 87 14.83 -4.83 -12.06
CA CYS A 87 13.74 -4.12 -12.73
C CYS A 87 13.93 -2.60 -12.70
N ALA A 88 14.20 -2.04 -11.52
CA ALA A 88 14.16 -0.61 -11.25
C ALA A 88 15.43 0.14 -11.73
N SER A 89 16.50 -0.58 -12.08
CA SER A 89 17.72 0.02 -12.67
C SER A 89 17.48 0.75 -13.99
N LYS A 90 16.31 0.57 -14.63
CA LYS A 90 15.93 1.31 -15.84
C LYS A 90 15.51 2.76 -15.57
N TYR A 91 15.10 3.07 -14.34
CA TYR A 91 14.63 4.41 -13.98
C TYR A 91 15.80 5.38 -13.81
N LYS A 92 15.55 6.64 -14.13
CA LYS A 92 16.52 7.73 -14.07
C LYS A 92 15.94 8.91 -13.30
N VAL A 93 16.83 9.75 -12.80
CA VAL A 93 16.42 11.01 -12.15
C VAL A 93 15.58 11.84 -13.12
N GLY A 94 14.44 12.35 -12.63
CA GLY A 94 13.44 13.08 -13.40
C GLY A 94 12.33 12.21 -14.01
N ASP A 95 12.45 10.88 -13.96
CA ASP A 95 11.37 10.00 -14.42
C ASP A 95 10.15 10.14 -13.51
N LYS A 96 8.97 10.29 -14.12
CA LYS A 96 7.69 10.27 -13.41
C LYS A 96 7.09 8.88 -13.46
N VAL A 97 6.90 8.27 -12.30
CA VAL A 97 6.46 6.88 -12.16
C VAL A 97 5.31 6.76 -11.15
N GLN A 98 4.50 5.72 -11.29
CA GLN A 98 3.45 5.40 -10.32
C GLN A 98 4.04 4.69 -9.11
N LEU A 99 3.80 5.21 -7.91
CA LEU A 99 4.15 4.57 -6.66
C LEU A 99 2.91 3.85 -6.09
N GLY A 100 3.02 2.55 -5.85
CA GLY A 100 1.98 1.77 -5.19
C GLY A 100 2.24 1.67 -3.70
N ILE A 101 1.28 2.10 -2.89
CA ILE A 101 1.41 2.20 -1.43
C ILE A 101 0.31 1.37 -0.78
N ASP A 102 0.68 0.50 0.14
CA ASP A 102 -0.25 -0.29 0.96
C ASP A 102 -0.24 0.26 2.37
N HIS A 103 -1.43 0.52 2.92
CA HIS A 103 -1.62 1.10 4.23
C HIS A 103 -2.33 0.09 5.13
N GLU A 104 -1.68 -0.27 6.22
CA GLU A 104 -2.12 -1.29 7.17
C GLU A 104 -2.37 -0.66 8.54
N SER A 105 -3.52 -0.94 9.13
CA SER A 105 -3.77 -0.61 10.53
C SER A 105 -3.12 -1.65 11.46
N SER A 106 -2.31 -1.21 12.42
CA SER A 106 -1.80 -2.05 13.50
C SER A 106 -2.86 -2.28 14.59
N GLU A 107 -2.66 -3.30 15.44
CA GLU A 107 -3.53 -3.58 16.60
C GLU A 107 -3.63 -2.40 17.57
N GLU A 108 -2.52 -1.69 17.71
CA GLU A 108 -2.40 -0.54 18.59
C GLU A 108 -3.15 0.67 18.02
N GLY A 109 -3.61 0.63 16.76
CA GLY A 109 -4.28 1.73 16.05
C GLY A 109 -3.33 2.70 15.35
N ASN A 110 -2.04 2.34 15.26
CA ASN A 110 -1.07 3.05 14.44
C ASN A 110 -1.23 2.60 12.98
N TYR A 111 -0.86 3.45 12.03
CA TYR A 111 -0.82 3.04 10.64
C TYR A 111 0.62 2.81 10.19
N LYS A 112 0.84 1.69 9.48
CA LYS A 112 2.08 1.39 8.77
C LYS A 112 1.78 1.50 7.28
N TRP A 113 2.58 2.25 6.52
CA TRP A 113 2.56 2.16 5.07
C TRP A 113 3.78 1.39 4.57
N THR A 114 3.57 0.66 3.49
CA THR A 114 4.59 -0.13 2.80
C THR A 114 4.51 0.19 1.32
N ILE A 115 5.67 0.44 0.70
CA ILE A 115 5.74 0.59 -0.75
C ILE A 115 5.70 -0.79 -1.40
N ARG A 116 4.69 -1.01 -2.25
CA ARG A 116 4.46 -2.27 -2.96
C ARG A 116 5.14 -2.31 -4.32
N LYS A 117 5.25 -1.17 -5.02
CA LYS A 117 5.87 -1.09 -6.35
C LYS A 117 6.32 0.33 -6.71
N VAL A 118 7.30 0.42 -7.61
CA VAL A 118 7.73 1.65 -8.29
C VAL A 118 7.58 1.44 -9.81
N GLY A 119 6.65 2.15 -10.42
CA GLY A 119 6.16 1.92 -11.78
C GLY A 119 5.63 0.49 -11.95
N ASP A 120 6.27 -0.29 -12.82
CA ASP A 120 5.98 -1.73 -13.02
C ASP A 120 6.89 -2.65 -12.20
N CYS A 121 7.80 -2.11 -11.39
CA CYS A 121 8.73 -2.88 -10.56
C CYS A 121 8.12 -3.15 -9.19
N THR A 122 7.60 -4.36 -9.00
CA THR A 122 7.11 -4.86 -7.72
C THR A 122 8.24 -5.03 -6.74
N ARG A 123 7.98 -4.67 -5.48
CA ARG A 123 8.89 -4.83 -4.36
C ARG A 123 8.28 -5.79 -3.36
N THR A 124 9.00 -6.87 -3.04
CA THR A 124 8.62 -7.73 -1.92
C THR A 124 8.83 -6.96 -0.61
N PRO A 125 7.82 -6.84 0.27
CA PRO A 125 8.00 -6.22 1.57
C PRO A 125 9.07 -6.92 2.39
N ASP A 126 10.06 -6.17 2.89
CA ASP A 126 11.03 -6.70 3.85
C ASP A 126 10.41 -6.65 5.26
N PRO A 127 10.31 -7.77 6.00
CA PRO A 127 9.80 -7.75 7.38
C PRO A 127 10.67 -6.91 8.32
N ASN A 128 11.95 -6.71 7.99
CA ASN A 128 12.89 -5.87 8.72
C ASN A 128 13.03 -4.47 8.12
N ASP A 129 12.19 -4.10 7.15
CA ASP A 129 12.17 -2.74 6.63
C ASP A 129 11.81 -1.81 7.80
N GLU A 130 12.80 -1.07 8.28
CA GLU A 130 12.53 0.14 9.02
C GLU A 130 11.63 0.96 8.10
N ALA A 131 10.47 1.40 8.60
CA ALA A 131 9.45 2.06 7.81
C ALA A 131 10.10 3.03 6.82
N PRO A 132 9.63 3.08 5.55
CA PRO A 132 10.28 3.87 4.52
C PRO A 132 10.66 5.23 5.09
N TYR A 133 11.91 5.65 4.86
CA TYR A 133 12.48 6.88 5.43
C TYR A 133 11.83 8.11 4.77
N ALA A 134 10.52 8.27 4.94
CA ALA A 134 9.78 9.45 4.57
C ALA A 134 10.29 10.60 5.44
N MET A 135 11.11 11.45 4.82
CA MET A 135 11.60 12.69 5.41
C MET A 135 10.50 13.75 5.29
N VAL A 136 9.42 13.61 6.07
CA VAL A 136 8.45 14.70 6.25
C VAL A 136 9.01 15.64 7.30
N ARG A 137 9.60 16.76 6.90
CA ARG A 137 10.11 17.79 7.82
C ARG A 137 9.54 19.15 7.42
N GLU A 138 8.64 19.67 8.25
CA GLU A 138 8.15 21.03 8.11
C GLU A 138 8.87 21.92 9.10
N CYS A 139 9.51 22.99 8.60
CA CYS A 139 10.26 23.91 9.43
C CYS A 139 9.53 25.25 9.54
N ASP A 140 9.10 25.59 10.76
CA ASP A 140 8.49 26.88 11.09
C ASP A 140 9.55 27.84 11.66
N ASP A 141 9.40 29.14 11.42
CA ASP A 141 10.21 30.15 12.09
C ASP A 141 9.80 30.27 13.56
N ARG A 142 10.80 30.22 14.45
CA ARG A 142 10.60 30.47 15.88
C ARG A 142 10.82 31.95 16.14
N SER A 143 9.77 32.65 16.59
CA SER A 143 9.86 34.05 17.01
C SER A 143 9.66 34.20 18.52
N VAL A 144 10.44 35.06 19.15
CA VAL A 144 10.21 35.54 20.54
C VAL A 144 10.14 37.05 20.48
N ASN A 145 9.06 37.63 21.04
CA ASN A 145 8.81 39.08 21.02
C ASN A 145 8.93 39.71 19.61
N GLY A 146 8.39 39.03 18.60
CA GLY A 146 8.40 39.51 17.19
C GLY A 146 9.76 39.40 16.48
N SER A 147 10.81 38.96 17.17
CA SER A 147 12.13 38.73 16.56
C SER A 147 12.33 37.24 16.26
N ARG A 148 12.79 36.92 15.04
CA ARG A 148 13.14 35.55 14.64
C ARG A 148 14.38 35.10 15.42
N VAL A 149 14.21 34.07 16.25
CA VAL A 149 15.28 33.48 17.09
C VAL A 149 15.76 32.12 16.59
N GLY A 150 15.14 31.58 15.53
CA GLY A 150 15.58 30.33 14.90
C GLY A 150 14.49 29.71 14.04
N PHE A 151 14.62 28.41 13.80
CA PHE A 151 13.63 27.57 13.13
C PHE A 151 13.38 26.31 13.97
N GLN A 152 12.16 25.82 13.96
CA GLN A 152 11.78 24.55 14.58
C GLN A 152 11.20 23.66 13.49
N CYS A 153 11.86 22.52 13.24
CA CYS A 153 11.33 21.53 12.33
C CYS A 153 10.52 20.48 13.10
N LYS A 154 9.27 20.27 12.69
CA LYS A 154 8.40 19.20 13.18
C LYS A 154 8.40 18.07 12.15
N GLN A 155 8.44 16.85 12.64
CA GLN A 155 8.33 15.63 11.81
C GLN A 155 6.87 15.14 11.71
N ILE A 156 5.93 15.96 12.17
CA ILE A 156 4.50 15.65 12.13
C ILE A 156 3.97 16.20 10.81
N PRO A 157 3.38 15.36 9.93
CA PRO A 157 2.72 15.80 8.71
C PRO A 157 1.65 16.84 9.03
N ASN A 158 1.65 18.00 8.38
CA ASN A 158 0.54 18.94 8.55
C ASN A 158 -0.77 18.38 7.99
N LYS A 159 -1.85 19.04 8.39
CA LYS A 159 -3.19 18.65 7.97
C LYS A 159 -3.37 18.71 6.45
N ALA A 160 -2.79 19.70 5.77
CA ALA A 160 -2.93 19.85 4.32
C ALA A 160 -2.30 18.69 3.54
N LEU A 161 -1.13 18.21 3.99
CA LEU A 161 -0.45 17.04 3.47
C LEU A 161 -1.28 15.78 3.68
N VAL A 162 -1.80 15.56 4.89
CA VAL A 162 -2.61 14.36 5.19
C VAL A 162 -3.96 14.39 4.47
N ASP A 163 -4.55 15.57 4.26
CA ASP A 163 -5.82 15.71 3.54
C ASP A 163 -5.64 15.41 2.04
N LYS A 164 -4.50 15.79 1.45
CA LYS A 164 -4.19 15.52 0.03
C LYS A 164 -3.60 14.13 -0.20
N CYS A 165 -2.76 13.67 0.72
CA CYS A 165 -1.95 12.46 0.64
C CYS A 165 -2.13 11.63 1.93
N PRO A 166 -3.26 10.91 2.05
CA PRO A 166 -3.70 10.28 3.30
C PRO A 166 -2.78 9.16 3.82
N TRP A 167 -1.91 8.60 2.97
CA TRP A 167 -0.91 7.60 3.35
C TRP A 167 0.21 8.17 4.23
N PHE A 168 0.38 9.50 4.29
CA PHE A 168 1.33 10.12 5.22
C PHE A 168 0.80 10.22 6.66
N ARG A 169 -0.44 9.81 6.93
CA ARG A 169 -1.03 9.91 8.27
C ARG A 169 -0.24 9.07 9.28
N ARG A 170 0.53 9.75 10.14
CA ARG A 170 1.18 9.18 11.32
C ARG A 170 0.30 9.43 12.55
N ARG A 171 0.33 8.51 13.51
CA ARG A 171 -0.37 8.69 14.79
C ARG A 171 0.49 9.44 15.78
#